data_AF-A0A8J8Q6E5-F1
#
_entry.id   AF-A0A8J8Q6E5-F1
#
_cell.length_a   1.000
_cell.length_b   1.000
_cell.length_c   1.000
_cell.angle_alpha   90.00
_cell.angle_beta   90.00
_cell.angle_gamma   90.00
#
_symmetry.space_group_name_H-M   'P 1'
#
loop_
_entity.id
_entity.type
_entity.pdbx_description
1 polymer ?
#
loop_
_entity_poly.entity_id
_entity_poly.type
_entity_poly.pdbx_seq_one_letter_code
_entity_poly.pdbx_strand_id
1 'polypeptide(L)'
;MVVPTQGSLGTWDWKTIVGNMFPLLIVLSIIVLWAGITLESAEEMLEEVAILAVMVPTMVDMGGNLGAILSSRLSTRFHLGTTELDPRDRVLWANVAAILALAATIFTALGIGAWLIGVLLFNTAITLGELLFISLVSGMSVAVIAVVFSFAATYGSYRLGIDPDDTTIPIVTNVVDVFGMVIFIGVSALVLGF
;
A
#
# COMPACT_ATOMS: atom_id res chain seq x y z
N MET A 1 -23.10 -27.91 -16.26
CA MET A 1 -23.44 -26.48 -16.07
C MET A 1 -24.52 -26.44 -14.99
N VAL A 2 -24.11 -26.28 -13.72
CA VAL A 2 -25.04 -26.21 -12.59
C VAL A 2 -25.38 -24.73 -12.41
N VAL A 3 -26.60 -24.35 -12.77
CA VAL A 3 -27.13 -23.02 -12.49
C VAL A 3 -27.44 -22.98 -10.99
N PRO A 4 -26.88 -22.05 -10.21
CA PRO A 4 -27.21 -21.94 -8.80
C PRO A 4 -28.69 -21.58 -8.64
N THR A 5 -29.42 -22.39 -7.89
CA THR A 5 -30.81 -22.14 -7.50
C THR A 5 -30.89 -20.86 -6.68
N GLN A 6 -31.81 -19.95 -7.03
CA GLN A 6 -32.04 -18.68 -6.35
C GLN A 6 -32.28 -18.88 -4.85
N GLY A 7 -31.58 -18.13 -3.99
CA GLY A 7 -31.91 -18.08 -2.56
C GLY A 7 -30.88 -17.51 -1.58
N SER A 8 -29.67 -17.12 -2.00
CA SER A 8 -28.73 -16.33 -1.18
C SER A 8 -27.54 -15.96 -2.06
N LEU A 9 -27.15 -14.69 -2.14
CA LEU A 9 -25.86 -14.31 -2.72
C LEU A 9 -24.67 -14.71 -1.80
N GLY A 10 -24.86 -15.65 -0.86
CA GLY A 10 -23.82 -16.15 0.03
C GLY A 10 -23.19 -15.04 0.87
N THR A 11 -21.91 -14.79 0.64
CA THR A 11 -21.07 -13.77 1.29
C THR A 11 -21.56 -12.34 1.10
N TRP A 12 -22.49 -12.09 0.18
CA TRP A 12 -23.05 -10.77 -0.12
C TRP A 12 -24.21 -10.37 0.80
N ASP A 13 -24.58 -11.20 1.78
CA ASP A 13 -25.46 -10.76 2.87
C ASP A 13 -24.74 -9.68 3.69
N TRP A 14 -25.39 -8.53 3.89
CA TRP A 14 -24.84 -7.43 4.69
C TRP A 14 -24.39 -7.87 6.08
N LYS A 15 -25.07 -8.86 6.70
CA LYS A 15 -24.70 -9.38 8.01
C LYS A 15 -23.36 -10.10 7.98
N THR A 16 -23.09 -10.83 6.90
CA THR A 16 -21.83 -11.55 6.69
C THR A 16 -20.69 -10.57 6.39
N ILE A 17 -20.93 -9.58 5.52
CA ILE A 17 -19.96 -8.53 5.23
C ILE A 17 -19.58 -7.78 6.51
N VAL A 18 -20.57 -7.28 7.26
CA VAL A 18 -20.31 -6.54 8.51
C VAL A 18 -19.68 -7.46 9.56
N GLY A 19 -20.19 -8.68 9.73
CA GLY A 19 -19.67 -9.64 10.71
C GLY A 19 -18.21 -10.05 10.48
N ASN A 20 -17.80 -10.18 9.23
CA ASN A 20 -16.43 -10.56 8.87
C ASN A 20 -15.48 -9.34 8.85
N MET A 21 -15.90 -8.24 8.24
CA MET A 21 -15.04 -7.08 8.05
C MET A 21 -14.92 -6.22 9.31
N PHE A 22 -15.97 -6.07 10.12
CA PHE A 22 -15.93 -5.17 11.28
C PHE A 22 -14.83 -5.53 12.29
N PRO A 23 -14.71 -6.79 12.77
CA PRO A 23 -13.65 -7.15 13.71
C PRO A 23 -12.25 -6.99 13.10
N LEU A 24 -12.08 -7.36 11.83
CA LEU A 24 -10.83 -7.20 11.09
C LEU A 24 -10.44 -5.71 11.02
N LEU A 25 -11.36 -4.86 10.58
CA LEU A 25 -11.11 -3.43 10.42
C LEU A 25 -10.82 -2.74 11.76
N ILE A 26 -11.46 -3.14 12.86
CA ILE A 26 -11.13 -2.61 14.20
C ILE A 26 -9.69 -2.94 14.59
N VAL A 27 -9.26 -4.19 14.40
CA VAL A 27 -7.87 -4.59 14.69
C VAL A 27 -6.89 -3.82 13.83
N LEU A 28 -7.18 -3.71 12.53
CA LEU A 28 -6.35 -2.98 11.58
C LEU A 28 -6.29 -1.47 11.90
N SER A 29 -7.41 -0.86 12.27
CA SER A 29 -7.46 0.54 12.70
C SER A 29 -6.61 0.78 13.95
N ILE A 30 -6.61 -0.13 14.93
CA ILE A 30 -5.75 0.00 16.12
C ILE A 30 -4.27 -0.04 15.71
N ILE A 31 -3.89 -0.91 14.77
CA ILE A 31 -2.52 -1.00 14.25
C ILE A 31 -2.12 0.31 13.56
N VAL A 32 -2.98 0.87 12.70
CA VAL A 32 -2.70 2.13 12.00
C VAL A 32 -2.70 3.32 12.95
N LEU A 33 -3.54 3.35 13.98
CA LEU A 33 -3.49 4.38 15.02
C LEU A 33 -2.15 4.36 15.76
N TRP A 34 -1.61 3.17 16.04
CA TRP A 34 -0.29 3.04 16.64
C TRP A 34 0.82 3.54 15.73
N ALA A 35 0.70 3.32 14.42
CA ALA A 35 1.59 3.94 13.43
C ALA A 35 1.44 5.47 13.38
N GLY A 36 0.22 6.01 13.53
CA GLY A 36 -0.02 7.44 13.60
C GLY A 36 0.73 8.13 14.75
N ILE A 37 0.98 7.44 15.86
CA ILE A 37 1.82 7.96 16.95
C ILE A 37 3.27 8.16 16.48
N THR A 38 3.76 7.39 15.50
CA THR A 38 5.09 7.62 14.91
C THR A 38 5.15 8.91 14.08
N LEU A 39 4.01 9.38 13.56
CA LEU A 39 3.91 10.68 12.90
C LEU A 39 4.07 11.83 13.89
N GLU A 40 3.57 11.69 15.11
CA GLU A 40 3.73 12.67 16.19
C GLU A 40 5.21 12.91 16.48
N SER A 41 6.03 11.85 16.51
CA SER A 41 7.48 12.00 16.68
C SER A 41 8.20 12.74 15.54
N ALA A 42 7.53 12.91 14.39
CA ALA A 42 8.06 13.63 13.24
C ALA A 42 7.49 15.06 13.10
N GLU A 43 6.69 15.52 14.06
CA GLU A 43 6.00 16.82 14.01
C GLU A 43 6.97 17.97 13.74
N GLU A 44 8.08 18.06 14.46
CA GLU A 44 9.10 19.11 14.28
C GLU A 44 9.63 19.15 12.84
N MET A 45 9.97 18.00 12.26
CA MET A 45 10.44 17.90 10.87
C MET A 45 9.35 18.30 9.87
N LEU A 46 8.10 17.91 10.10
CA LEU A 46 6.98 18.20 9.21
C LEU A 46 6.54 19.68 9.28
N GLU A 47 6.71 20.32 10.43
CA GLU A 47 6.49 21.76 10.60
C GLU A 47 7.60 22.58 9.93
N GLU A 48 8.87 22.19 10.11
CA GLU A 48 9.99 22.84 9.45
C GLU A 48 9.93 22.67 7.93
N VAL A 49 9.44 21.51 7.48
CA VAL A 49 9.34 21.15 6.07
C VAL A 49 7.90 20.81 5.69
N ALA A 50 7.10 21.85 5.50
CA ALA A 50 5.68 21.73 5.17
C ALA A 50 5.37 20.85 3.94
N ILE A 51 6.28 20.79 2.95
CA ILE A 51 6.06 19.96 1.76
C ILE A 51 6.08 18.45 2.08
N LEU A 52 6.82 18.02 3.11
CA LEU A 52 6.81 16.61 3.54
C LEU A 52 5.44 16.24 4.13
N ALA A 53 4.80 17.14 4.87
CA ALA A 53 3.46 16.91 5.41
C ALA A 53 2.42 16.67 4.31
N VAL A 54 2.57 17.34 3.16
CA VAL A 54 1.73 17.12 1.97
C VAL A 54 2.04 15.76 1.31
N MET A 55 3.30 15.32 1.34
CA MET A 55 3.72 14.07 0.72
C MET A 55 3.31 12.83 1.52
N VAL A 56 3.27 12.88 2.85
CA VAL A 56 2.92 11.72 3.72
C VAL A 56 1.65 11.01 3.26
N PRO A 57 0.46 11.67 3.17
CA PRO A 57 -0.77 10.98 2.80
C PRO A 57 -0.71 10.45 1.36
N THR A 58 -0.08 11.18 0.43
CA THR A 58 0.05 10.74 -0.96
C THR A 58 1.00 9.54 -1.11
N MET A 59 2.10 9.52 -0.37
CA MET A 59 3.06 8.41 -0.37
C MET A 59 2.39 7.11 0.09
N VAL A 60 1.69 7.19 1.24
CA VAL A 60 0.98 6.06 1.84
C VAL A 60 -0.14 5.57 0.92
N ASP A 61 -0.98 6.47 0.41
CA ASP A 61 -2.08 6.13 -0.49
C ASP A 61 -1.60 5.44 -1.77
N MET A 62 -0.55 5.99 -2.42
CA MET A 62 0.01 5.38 -3.64
C MET A 62 0.57 3.98 -3.38
N GLY A 63 1.23 3.77 -2.24
CA GLY A 63 1.67 2.44 -1.83
C GLY A 63 0.50 1.46 -1.65
N GLY A 64 -0.55 1.90 -0.94
CA GLY A 64 -1.75 1.09 -0.71
C GLY A 64 -2.45 0.72 -2.01
N ASN A 65 -2.56 1.68 -2.94
CA ASN A 65 -3.12 1.47 -4.27
C ASN A 65 -2.34 0.43 -5.10
N LEU A 66 -1.00 0.48 -5.07
CA LEU A 66 -0.15 -0.53 -5.73
C LEU A 66 -0.39 -1.92 -5.16
N GLY A 67 -0.46 -2.03 -3.82
CA GLY A 67 -0.79 -3.26 -3.12
C GLY A 67 -2.19 -3.78 -3.46
N ALA A 68 -3.19 -2.91 -3.52
CA ALA A 68 -4.55 -3.28 -3.88
C ALA A 68 -4.66 -3.81 -5.32
N ILE A 69 -3.98 -3.16 -6.28
CA ILE A 69 -3.95 -3.62 -7.68
C ILE A 69 -3.35 -5.03 -7.78
N LEU A 70 -2.22 -5.27 -7.13
CA LEU A 70 -1.59 -6.59 -7.15
C LEU A 70 -2.45 -7.63 -6.43
N SER A 71 -2.99 -7.30 -5.26
CA SER A 71 -3.87 -8.17 -4.46
C SER A 71 -5.10 -8.62 -5.25
N SER A 72 -5.77 -7.69 -5.94
CA SER A 72 -6.92 -7.99 -6.80
C SER A 72 -6.56 -8.93 -7.95
N ARG A 73 -5.41 -8.69 -8.60
CA ARG A 73 -4.90 -9.58 -9.66
C ARG A 73 -4.60 -10.98 -9.12
N LEU A 74 -3.92 -11.08 -7.98
CA LEU A 74 -3.61 -12.37 -7.35
C LEU A 74 -4.89 -13.12 -6.99
N SER A 75 -5.83 -12.47 -6.30
CA SER A 75 -7.10 -13.08 -5.93
C SER A 75 -7.88 -13.60 -7.14
N THR A 76 -7.98 -12.80 -8.21
CA THR A 76 -8.61 -13.22 -9.46
C THR A 76 -7.97 -14.50 -10.02
N ARG A 77 -6.64 -14.59 -10.00
CA ARG A 77 -5.95 -15.78 -10.51
C ARG A 77 -6.17 -17.01 -9.63
N PHE A 78 -6.33 -16.85 -8.31
CA PHE A 78 -6.70 -17.94 -7.41
C PHE A 78 -8.14 -18.42 -7.65
N HIS A 79 -9.09 -17.49 -7.79
CA HIS A 79 -10.49 -17.82 -8.11
C HIS A 79 -10.66 -18.54 -9.44
N LEU A 80 -9.87 -18.19 -10.45
CA LEU A 80 -9.88 -18.87 -11.74
C LEU A 80 -9.18 -20.24 -11.72
N GLY A 81 -8.57 -20.65 -10.59
CA GLY A 81 -7.78 -21.87 -10.49
C GLY A 81 -6.51 -21.84 -11.35
N THR A 82 -6.10 -20.65 -11.80
CA THR A 82 -4.93 -20.43 -12.68
C THR A 82 -3.62 -20.21 -11.91
N THR A 83 -3.65 -20.40 -10.59
CA THR A 83 -2.52 -20.17 -9.69
C THR A 83 -2.14 -21.44 -8.98
N GLU A 84 -1.07 -22.05 -9.44
CA GLU A 84 -0.04 -22.51 -8.52
C GLU A 84 0.86 -21.27 -8.34
N LEU A 85 1.21 -20.87 -7.11
CA LEU A 85 2.26 -19.86 -6.91
C LEU A 85 3.61 -20.47 -7.33
N ASP A 86 3.75 -20.72 -8.63
CA ASP A 86 4.92 -21.32 -9.25
C ASP A 86 5.95 -20.21 -9.44
N PRO A 87 7.14 -20.30 -8.80
CA PRO A 87 8.24 -19.38 -9.03
C PRO A 87 8.65 -19.28 -10.51
N ARG A 88 8.24 -20.20 -11.37
CA ARG A 88 8.52 -20.20 -12.82
C ARG A 88 7.45 -19.51 -13.65
N ASP A 89 6.37 -19.03 -13.04
CA ASP A 89 5.30 -18.34 -13.75
C ASP A 89 5.76 -16.97 -14.25
N ARG A 90 6.09 -16.92 -15.54
CA ARG A 90 6.55 -15.70 -16.21
C ARG A 90 5.50 -14.60 -16.23
N VAL A 91 4.21 -14.95 -16.32
CA VAL A 91 3.13 -13.95 -16.35
C VAL A 91 2.97 -13.32 -14.98
N LEU A 92 3.10 -14.09 -13.91
CA LEU A 92 3.10 -13.59 -12.53
C LEU A 92 4.21 -12.56 -12.33
N TRP A 93 5.45 -12.94 -12.63
CA TRP A 93 6.60 -12.06 -12.41
C TRP A 93 6.61 -10.87 -13.35
N ALA A 94 6.05 -10.98 -14.57
CA ALA A 94 5.84 -9.83 -15.44
C ALA A 94 4.84 -8.83 -14.83
N ASN A 95 3.76 -9.31 -14.17
CA ASN A 95 2.85 -8.42 -13.44
C ASN A 95 3.55 -7.75 -12.25
N VAL A 96 4.35 -8.49 -11.47
CA VAL A 96 5.12 -7.90 -10.36
C VAL A 96 6.10 -6.85 -10.86
N ALA A 97 6.86 -7.14 -11.92
CA ALA A 97 7.78 -6.19 -12.53
C ALA A 97 7.05 -4.94 -13.06
N ALA A 98 5.87 -5.11 -13.66
CA ALA A 98 5.04 -4.00 -14.11
C ALA A 98 4.57 -3.11 -12.94
N ILE A 99 4.19 -3.71 -11.80
CA ILE A 99 3.82 -2.97 -10.58
C ILE A 99 5.01 -2.19 -10.03
N LEU A 100 6.21 -2.78 -9.99
CA LEU A 100 7.42 -2.08 -9.54
C LEU A 100 7.84 -0.96 -10.50
N ALA A 101 7.70 -1.17 -11.81
CA ALA A 101 7.96 -0.12 -12.80
C ALA A 101 6.93 1.04 -12.69
N LEU A 102 5.66 0.71 -12.44
CA LEU A 102 4.61 1.69 -12.17
C LEU A 102 4.91 2.46 -10.89
N ALA A 103 5.35 1.79 -9.82
CA ALA A 103 5.77 2.42 -8.58
C ALA A 103 6.90 3.42 -8.82
N ALA A 104 7.97 3.02 -9.52
CA ALA A 104 9.08 3.90 -9.85
C ALA A 104 8.61 5.15 -10.63
N THR A 105 7.66 4.97 -11.56
CA THR A 105 7.10 6.06 -12.36
C THR A 105 6.27 7.03 -11.49
N ILE A 106 5.36 6.50 -10.67
CA ILE A 106 4.47 7.30 -9.82
C ILE A 106 5.28 8.03 -8.74
N PHE A 107 6.24 7.39 -8.09
CA PHE A 107 7.06 8.03 -7.05
C PHE A 107 8.06 9.05 -7.62
N THR A 108 8.54 8.84 -8.85
CA THR A 108 9.26 9.91 -9.57
C THR A 108 8.35 11.12 -9.78
N ALA A 109 7.13 10.89 -10.29
CA ALA A 109 6.17 11.97 -10.51
C ALA A 109 5.77 12.67 -9.21
N LEU A 110 5.62 11.92 -8.11
CA LEU A 110 5.37 12.47 -6.78
C LEU A 110 6.51 13.37 -6.32
N GLY A 111 7.77 12.95 -6.43
CA GLY A 111 8.92 13.78 -6.06
C GLY A 111 9.02 15.07 -6.88
N ILE A 112 8.80 15.00 -8.20
CA ILE A 112 8.76 16.18 -9.07
C ILE A 112 7.59 17.09 -8.72
N GLY A 113 6.40 16.53 -8.53
CA GLY A 113 5.19 17.28 -8.19
C GLY A 113 5.31 17.97 -6.84
N ALA A 114 5.83 17.26 -5.83
CA ALA A 114 6.11 17.81 -4.52
C ALA A 114 7.11 18.95 -4.59
N TRP A 115 8.21 18.80 -5.35
CA TRP A 115 9.17 19.89 -5.54
C TRP A 115 8.54 21.12 -6.20
N LEU A 116 7.75 20.92 -7.25
CA LEU A 116 7.06 22.00 -7.95
C LEU A 116 6.09 22.74 -7.00
N ILE A 117 5.30 22.01 -6.23
CA ILE A 117 4.40 22.57 -5.22
C ILE A 117 5.20 23.30 -4.12
N GLY A 118 6.30 22.71 -3.67
CA GLY A 118 7.21 23.28 -2.68
C GLY A 118 7.77 24.63 -3.09
N VAL A 119 8.20 24.76 -4.35
CA VAL A 119 8.71 26.02 -4.91
C VAL A 119 7.59 27.04 -5.08
N LEU A 120 6.42 26.62 -5.56
CA LEU A 120 5.32 27.54 -5.88
C LEU A 120 4.55 28.05 -4.65
N LEU A 121 4.35 27.21 -3.64
CA LEU A 121 3.45 27.51 -2.52
C LEU A 121 4.17 27.69 -1.18
N PHE A 122 5.33 27.05 -0.99
CA PHE A 122 5.98 26.95 0.32
C PHE A 122 7.37 27.59 0.37
N ASN A 123 7.88 28.14 -0.73
CA ASN A 123 9.24 28.67 -0.85
C ASN A 123 10.29 27.70 -0.26
N THR A 124 10.14 26.41 -0.58
CA THR A 124 10.95 25.34 0.02
C THR A 124 12.44 25.51 -0.29
N ALA A 125 13.29 25.27 0.70
CA ALA A 125 14.74 25.22 0.54
C ALA A 125 15.24 23.85 0.03
N ILE A 126 14.37 22.84 0.01
CA ILE A 126 14.74 21.47 -0.36
C ILE A 126 14.94 21.37 -1.87
N THR A 127 16.04 20.71 -2.24
CA THR A 127 16.39 20.49 -3.63
C THR A 127 15.50 19.41 -4.26
N LEU A 128 15.34 19.47 -5.58
CA LEU A 128 14.65 18.42 -6.34
C LEU A 128 15.31 17.05 -6.12
N GLY A 129 16.63 17.00 -5.98
CA GLY A 129 17.38 15.76 -5.76
C GLY A 129 17.02 15.08 -4.44
N GLU A 130 16.89 15.85 -3.36
CA GLU A 130 16.48 15.34 -2.05
C GLU A 130 15.05 14.82 -2.07
N LEU A 131 14.09 15.58 -2.63
CA LEU A 131 12.69 15.12 -2.70
C LEU A 131 12.52 13.90 -3.63
N LEU A 132 13.25 13.85 -4.74
CA LEU A 132 13.27 12.66 -5.60
C LEU A 132 13.84 11.44 -4.87
N PHE A 133 14.94 11.62 -4.13
CA PHE A 133 15.55 10.54 -3.38
C PHE A 133 14.62 10.04 -2.28
N ILE A 134 14.07 10.95 -1.47
CA ILE A 134 13.09 10.62 -0.42
C ILE A 134 11.90 9.87 -1.04
N SER A 135 11.31 10.40 -2.11
CA SER A 135 10.13 9.81 -2.73
C SER A 135 10.42 8.43 -3.33
N LEU A 136 11.51 8.28 -4.10
CA LEU A 136 11.84 7.03 -4.76
C LEU A 136 12.27 5.93 -3.78
N VAL A 137 13.14 6.25 -2.82
CA VAL A 137 13.62 5.25 -1.86
C VAL A 137 12.46 4.78 -0.98
N SER A 138 11.66 5.71 -0.46
CA SER A 138 10.51 5.36 0.38
C SER A 138 9.47 4.60 -0.42
N GLY A 139 9.06 5.13 -1.57
CA GLY A 139 8.02 4.56 -2.40
C GLY A 139 8.38 3.19 -2.97
N MET A 140 9.63 2.98 -3.41
CA MET A 140 10.08 1.67 -3.87
C MET A 140 10.15 0.65 -2.74
N SER A 141 10.57 1.06 -1.54
CA SER A 141 10.58 0.19 -0.36
C SER A 141 9.16 -0.25 0.00
N VAL A 142 8.21 0.68 0.00
CA VAL A 142 6.79 0.42 0.22
C VAL A 142 6.20 -0.50 -0.85
N ALA A 143 6.54 -0.28 -2.13
CA ALA A 143 6.07 -1.14 -3.21
C ALA A 143 6.57 -2.58 -3.07
N VAL A 144 7.80 -2.79 -2.62
CA VAL A 144 8.34 -4.12 -2.32
C VAL A 144 7.58 -4.77 -1.16
N ILE A 145 7.30 -4.02 -0.10
CA ILE A 145 6.50 -4.50 1.04
C ILE A 145 5.09 -4.88 0.56
N ALA A 146 4.43 -4.02 -0.22
CA ALA A 146 3.13 -4.30 -0.81
C ALA A 146 3.14 -5.60 -1.60
N VAL A 147 4.16 -5.84 -2.45
CA VAL A 147 4.32 -7.09 -3.20
C VAL A 147 4.39 -8.29 -2.27
N VAL A 148 5.30 -8.26 -1.29
CA VAL A 148 5.51 -9.38 -0.36
C VAL A 148 4.24 -9.70 0.41
N PHE A 149 3.56 -8.68 0.95
CA PHE A 149 2.36 -8.87 1.74
C PHE A 149 1.14 -9.23 0.89
N SER A 150 1.04 -8.78 -0.37
CA SER A 150 0.00 -9.27 -1.29
C SER A 150 0.11 -10.77 -1.50
N PHE A 151 1.32 -11.29 -1.74
CA PHE A 151 1.53 -12.74 -1.85
C PHE A 151 1.21 -13.47 -0.55
N ALA A 152 1.72 -12.98 0.58
CA ALA A 152 1.54 -13.62 1.88
C ALA A 152 0.07 -13.65 2.30
N ALA A 153 -0.65 -12.53 2.18
CA ALA A 153 -2.05 -12.42 2.54
C ALA A 153 -2.93 -13.25 1.61
N THR A 154 -2.78 -13.14 0.28
CA THR A 154 -3.59 -13.94 -0.65
C THR A 154 -3.38 -15.44 -0.43
N TYR A 155 -2.12 -15.87 -0.26
CA TYR A 155 -1.82 -17.29 -0.01
C TYR A 155 -2.34 -17.77 1.35
N GLY A 156 -2.19 -16.95 2.38
CA GLY A 156 -2.69 -17.24 3.72
C GLY A 156 -4.21 -17.41 3.73
N SER A 157 -4.93 -16.47 3.13
CA SER A 157 -6.39 -16.53 3.00
C SER A 157 -6.83 -17.78 2.25
N TYR A 158 -6.20 -18.09 1.11
CA TYR A 158 -6.47 -19.29 0.35
C TYR A 158 -6.26 -20.57 1.17
N ARG A 159 -5.15 -20.68 1.91
CA ARG A 159 -4.86 -21.85 2.76
C ARG A 159 -5.82 -22.01 3.93
N LEU A 160 -6.36 -20.91 4.44
CA LEU A 160 -7.35 -20.91 5.52
C LEU A 160 -8.79 -21.12 5.02
N GLY A 161 -9.00 -21.20 3.70
CA GLY A 161 -10.33 -21.31 3.11
C GLY A 161 -11.16 -20.03 3.22
N ILE A 162 -10.49 -18.89 3.43
CA ILE A 162 -11.10 -17.56 3.50
C ILE A 162 -10.98 -16.93 2.11
N ASP A 163 -12.01 -16.17 1.71
CA ASP A 163 -11.97 -15.42 0.46
C ASP A 163 -10.84 -14.37 0.49
N PRO A 164 -9.85 -14.46 -0.43
CA PRO A 164 -8.79 -13.47 -0.51
C PRO A 164 -9.31 -12.06 -0.85
N ASP A 165 -10.47 -11.92 -1.47
CA ASP A 165 -11.08 -10.61 -1.79
C ASP A 165 -11.49 -9.85 -0.52
N ASP A 166 -11.92 -10.56 0.53
CA ASP A 166 -12.38 -9.96 1.79
C ASP A 166 -11.22 -9.53 2.71
N THR A 167 -10.02 -10.09 2.51
CA THR A 167 -8.94 -10.03 3.50
C THR A 167 -7.64 -9.44 2.96
N THR A 168 -7.28 -9.75 1.71
CA THR A 168 -5.95 -9.38 1.18
C THR A 168 -5.79 -7.87 1.11
N ILE A 169 -6.75 -7.16 0.51
CA ILE A 169 -6.65 -5.71 0.32
C ILE A 169 -6.60 -4.99 1.67
N PRO A 170 -7.54 -5.21 2.63
CA PRO A 170 -7.46 -4.56 3.93
C PRO A 170 -6.14 -4.81 4.67
N ILE A 171 -5.62 -6.04 4.62
CA ILE A 171 -4.35 -6.37 5.28
C ILE A 171 -3.20 -5.60 4.61
N VAL A 172 -3.10 -5.67 3.28
CA VAL A 172 -1.99 -5.06 2.54
C VAL A 172 -1.99 -3.54 2.68
N THR A 173 -3.14 -2.88 2.58
CA THR A 173 -3.20 -1.42 2.70
C THR A 173 -2.77 -0.97 4.09
N ASN A 174 -3.26 -1.60 5.15
CA ASN A 174 -2.89 -1.21 6.52
C ASN A 174 -1.40 -1.48 6.82
N VAL A 175 -0.84 -2.58 6.30
CA VAL A 175 0.61 -2.83 6.39
C VAL A 175 1.39 -1.72 5.68
N VAL A 176 0.96 -1.37 4.46
CA VAL A 176 1.57 -0.28 3.70
C VAL A 176 1.41 1.06 4.41
N ASP A 177 0.30 1.32 5.09
CA ASP A 177 0.11 2.56 5.86
C ASP A 177 1.16 2.68 6.96
N VAL A 178 1.34 1.61 7.76
CA VAL A 178 2.33 1.59 8.83
C VAL A 178 3.75 1.72 8.30
N PHE A 179 4.15 0.85 7.38
CA PHE A 179 5.52 0.86 6.86
C PHE A 179 5.80 2.09 6.00
N GLY A 180 4.82 2.55 5.22
CA GLY A 180 4.95 3.72 4.37
C GLY A 180 5.18 4.98 5.17
N MET A 181 4.45 5.16 6.26
CA MET A 181 4.68 6.27 7.18
C MET A 181 6.07 6.20 7.83
N VAL A 182 6.41 5.06 8.43
CA VAL A 182 7.70 4.87 9.13
C VAL A 182 8.90 5.03 8.19
N ILE A 183 8.85 4.42 7.00
CA ILE A 183 9.92 4.50 6.01
C ILE A 183 10.03 5.92 5.48
N PHE A 184 8.91 6.56 5.12
CA PHE A 184 8.95 7.92 4.58
C PHE A 184 9.55 8.90 5.58
N ILE A 185 9.10 8.86 6.84
CA ILE A 185 9.65 9.68 7.92
C ILE A 185 11.14 9.38 8.13
N GLY A 186 11.51 8.10 8.25
CA GLY A 186 12.90 7.70 8.51
C GLY A 186 13.85 8.08 7.39
N VAL A 187 13.44 7.95 6.13
CA VAL A 187 14.24 8.37 4.97
C VAL A 187 14.33 9.90 4.92
N SER A 188 13.24 10.61 5.21
CA SER A 188 13.24 12.09 5.24
C SER A 188 14.18 12.61 6.32
N ALA A 189 14.12 12.05 7.53
CA ALA A 189 15.01 12.41 8.63
C ALA A 189 16.49 12.16 8.28
N LEU A 190 16.80 11.00 7.69
CA LEU A 190 18.15 10.66 7.27
C LEU A 190 18.71 11.63 6.22
N VAL A 191 17.88 12.04 5.25
CA VAL A 191 18.30 12.93 4.15
C VAL A 191 18.47 14.36 4.64
N LEU A 192 17.60 14.83 5.53
CA LEU A 192 17.57 16.21 5.99
C LEU A 192 18.37 16.46 7.28
N GLY A 193 18.83 15.40 7.94
CA GLY A 193 19.67 15.49 9.13
C GLY A 193 18.91 15.73 10.43
N PHE A 194 17.68 15.22 10.53
CA PHE A 194 16.91 15.14 11.78
C PHE A 194 17.29 13.90 12.61
#